data_AF-A0A4Q4MTB7-F1
#
_entry.id   AF-A0A4Q4MTB7-F1
#
_cell.length_a   1.000
_cell.length_b   1.000
_cell.length_c   1.000
_cell.angle_alpha   90.00
_cell.angle_beta   90.00
_cell.angle_gamma   90.00
#
_symmetry.space_group_name_H-M   'P 1'
#
loop_
_entity.id
_entity.type
_entity.pdbx_description
1 polymer ?
#
loop_
_entity_poly.entity_id
_entity_poly.type
_entity_poly.pdbx_seq_one_letter_code
_entity_poly.pdbx_strand_id
1 'polypeptide(L)'
;MINRNTELDGFHSLVQAINDVLGPSNGIDSEDVDENELQELMKAYVSEESEWKKYFFPSEHLPYTRNVVDKGNGKSNLLILVWGPGKKSPIHDHAKAHCIMKVLKGSLTETRFATPTDEDVENQRPMTKIHEITYEENEVTYMADTLGVHCISNPHPTEYAVSVHLYTPPNAETYGCNVFVEDTSSFVFNSQCKFYSEYGVKVNKREH
;
A
#
# COMPACT_ATOMS: atom_id res chain seq x y z
N MET A 1 -34.39 23.61 1.11
CA MET A 1 -33.01 23.80 0.61
C MET A 1 -32.07 23.57 1.77
N ILE A 2 -31.40 22.43 1.82
CA ILE A 2 -30.35 22.19 2.83
C ILE A 2 -29.05 22.16 2.05
N ASN A 3 -28.41 23.32 1.95
CA ASN A 3 -27.07 23.44 1.42
C ASN A 3 -26.11 23.05 2.57
N ARG A 4 -25.81 21.75 2.69
CA ARG A 4 -24.67 21.30 3.50
C ARG A 4 -23.48 21.17 2.56
N ASN A 5 -22.84 22.30 2.27
CA ASN A 5 -21.46 22.29 1.82
C ASN A 5 -20.62 21.98 3.06
N THR A 6 -20.48 20.71 3.41
CA THR A 6 -19.40 20.29 4.30
C THR A 6 -18.17 20.29 3.43
N GLU A 7 -17.32 21.30 3.57
CA GLU A 7 -15.96 21.26 3.01
C GLU A 7 -15.31 19.94 3.45
N LEU A 8 -14.74 19.23 2.49
CA LEU A 8 -13.97 18.01 2.77
C LEU A 8 -12.73 18.42 3.58
N ASP A 9 -12.34 17.57 4.53
CA ASP A 9 -11.04 17.69 5.16
C ASP A 9 -9.90 17.37 4.17
N GLY A 10 -8.65 17.68 4.53
CA GLY A 10 -7.50 17.56 3.62
C GLY A 10 -7.32 16.15 3.07
N PHE A 11 -7.46 15.13 3.92
CA PHE A 11 -7.39 13.74 3.49
C PHE A 11 -8.47 13.39 2.47
N HIS A 12 -9.72 13.76 2.70
CA HIS A 12 -10.80 13.45 1.76
C HIS A 12 -10.73 14.30 0.48
N SER A 13 -10.18 15.51 0.54
CA SER A 13 -9.81 16.28 -0.65
C SER A 13 -8.74 15.58 -1.49
N LEU A 14 -7.73 14.96 -0.86
CA LEU A 14 -6.77 14.11 -1.57
C LEU A 14 -7.45 12.91 -2.24
N VAL A 15 -8.34 12.20 -1.54
CA VAL A 15 -9.10 11.07 -2.12
C VAL A 15 -9.87 11.52 -3.36
N GLN A 16 -10.57 12.66 -3.28
CA GLN A 16 -11.30 13.21 -4.42
C GLN A 16 -10.36 13.56 -5.59
N ALA A 17 -9.24 14.23 -5.32
CA ALA A 17 -8.27 14.62 -6.36
C ALA A 17 -7.66 13.40 -7.08
N ILE A 18 -7.34 12.32 -6.33
CA ILE A 18 -6.88 11.05 -6.93
C ILE A 18 -7.95 10.49 -7.87
N ASN A 19 -9.21 10.48 -7.43
CA ASN A 19 -10.32 9.98 -8.26
C ASN A 19 -10.56 10.85 -9.50
N ASP A 20 -10.36 12.16 -9.40
CA ASP A 20 -10.49 13.07 -10.55
C ASP A 20 -9.40 12.80 -11.60
N VAL A 21 -8.14 12.55 -11.18
CA VAL A 21 -7.03 12.19 -12.08
C VAL A 21 -7.24 10.82 -12.73
N LEU A 22 -7.65 9.82 -11.95
CA LEU A 22 -7.95 8.48 -12.48
C LEU A 22 -9.20 8.45 -13.37
N GLY A 23 -10.08 9.45 -13.24
CA GLY A 23 -11.31 9.54 -14.00
C GLY A 23 -12.22 8.31 -13.85
N PRO A 24 -13.15 8.09 -14.79
CA PRO A 24 -14.19 7.06 -14.66
C PRO A 24 -13.71 5.63 -14.98
N SER A 25 -12.55 5.46 -15.64
CA SER A 25 -12.15 4.16 -16.16
C SER A 25 -10.64 3.92 -16.25
N ASN A 26 -9.80 4.87 -15.83
CA ASN A 26 -8.35 4.77 -16.02
C ASN A 26 -7.67 4.26 -14.76
N GLY A 27 -6.51 3.63 -14.96
CA GLY A 27 -5.50 3.31 -13.96
C GLY A 27 -4.14 3.87 -14.40
N ILE A 28 -3.09 3.73 -13.59
CA ILE A 28 -1.71 4.14 -14.01
C ILE A 28 -1.24 3.32 -15.23
N ASP A 29 -1.83 2.16 -15.48
CA ASP A 29 -1.58 1.35 -16.68
C ASP A 29 -2.16 1.94 -17.98
N SER A 30 -2.87 3.06 -17.91
CA SER A 30 -3.46 3.76 -19.05
C SER A 30 -2.50 4.84 -19.58
N GLU A 31 -2.40 5.03 -20.90
CA GLU A 31 -1.51 6.04 -21.53
C GLU A 31 -1.77 7.47 -21.02
N ASP A 32 -2.97 7.72 -20.49
CA ASP A 32 -3.44 9.03 -20.05
C ASP A 32 -3.21 9.32 -18.55
N VAL A 33 -2.56 8.42 -17.79
CA VAL A 33 -2.32 8.60 -16.35
C VAL A 33 -0.82 8.63 -16.07
N ASP A 34 -0.31 9.78 -15.65
CA ASP A 34 1.07 9.97 -15.21
C ASP A 34 1.19 9.65 -13.71
N GLU A 35 2.00 8.65 -13.34
CA GLU A 35 2.25 8.32 -11.94
C GLU A 35 2.87 9.48 -11.14
N ASN A 36 3.53 10.42 -11.81
CA ASN A 36 4.10 11.60 -11.15
C ASN A 36 3.01 12.56 -10.68
N GLU A 37 1.92 12.73 -11.42
CA GLU A 37 0.80 13.58 -11.00
C GLU A 37 0.17 13.05 -9.69
N LEU A 38 -0.07 11.73 -9.64
CA LEU A 38 -0.60 11.08 -8.43
C LEU A 38 0.37 11.15 -7.25
N GLN A 39 1.68 11.04 -7.49
CA GLN A 39 2.69 11.26 -6.47
C GLN A 39 2.70 12.70 -5.96
N GLU A 40 2.56 13.69 -6.83
CA GLU A 40 2.49 15.10 -6.42
C GLU A 40 1.23 15.39 -5.59
N LEU A 41 0.08 14.80 -5.92
CA LEU A 41 -1.12 14.87 -5.07
C LEU A 41 -0.85 14.30 -3.67
N MET A 42 -0.24 13.12 -3.60
CA MET A 42 0.15 12.50 -2.32
C MET A 42 1.14 13.37 -1.53
N LYS A 43 2.12 14.00 -2.19
CA LYS A 43 3.09 14.90 -1.54
C LYS A 43 2.44 16.19 -1.04
N ALA A 44 1.52 16.76 -1.80
CA ALA A 44 0.85 18.02 -1.48
C ALA A 44 -0.03 17.91 -0.22
N TYR A 45 -0.59 16.73 0.04
CA TYR A 45 -1.28 16.45 1.29
C TYR A 45 -0.29 16.37 2.47
N VAL A 46 -0.48 17.24 3.47
CA VAL A 46 0.22 17.17 4.77
C VAL A 46 -0.66 16.38 5.73
N SER A 47 -0.11 15.30 6.30
CA SER A 47 -0.87 14.38 7.14
C SER A 47 -1.41 15.05 8.40
N GLU A 48 -2.68 14.80 8.67
CA GLU A 48 -3.35 15.21 9.90
C GLU A 48 -4.15 14.01 10.45
N GLU A 49 -3.74 13.51 11.62
CA GLU A 49 -4.29 12.29 12.22
C GLU A 49 -5.82 12.33 12.37
N SER A 50 -6.37 13.50 12.68
CA SER A 50 -7.81 13.65 12.86
C SER A 50 -8.65 13.38 11.60
N GLU A 51 -8.08 13.46 10.41
CA GLU A 51 -8.76 13.28 9.11
C GLU A 51 -8.82 11.82 8.68
N TRP A 52 -7.77 11.03 8.97
CA TRP A 52 -7.68 9.63 8.58
C TRP A 52 -7.88 8.63 9.74
N LYS A 53 -7.94 9.08 11.00
CA LYS A 53 -8.11 8.20 12.19
C LYS A 53 -9.28 7.22 12.11
N LYS A 54 -10.33 7.53 11.33
CA LYS A 54 -11.48 6.62 11.17
C LYS A 54 -11.11 5.31 10.47
N TYR A 55 -9.98 5.27 9.77
CA TYR A 55 -9.43 4.08 9.11
C TYR A 55 -8.30 3.41 9.93
N PHE A 56 -7.96 3.95 11.10
CA PHE A 56 -6.92 3.42 11.97
C PHE A 56 -7.45 2.21 12.75
N PHE A 57 -7.19 1.02 12.22
CA PHE A 57 -7.56 -0.25 12.86
C PHE A 57 -6.31 -1.12 13.12
N PRO A 58 -5.62 -0.93 14.26
CA PRO A 58 -4.47 -1.75 14.60
C PRO A 58 -4.85 -3.20 14.94
N SER A 59 -3.87 -4.08 14.91
CA SER A 59 -3.98 -5.47 15.40
C SER A 59 -2.70 -5.86 16.13
N GLU A 60 -2.85 -6.56 17.26
CA GLU A 60 -1.72 -7.17 17.97
C GLU A 60 -1.33 -8.54 17.38
N HIS A 61 -2.22 -9.14 16.57
CA HIS A 61 -2.05 -10.49 16.03
C HIS A 61 -1.53 -10.51 14.59
N LEU A 62 -1.65 -9.39 13.88
CA LEU A 62 -1.19 -9.25 12.50
C LEU A 62 0.02 -8.31 12.47
N PRO A 63 1.01 -8.54 11.58
CA PRO A 63 2.10 -7.60 11.35
C PRO A 63 1.61 -6.21 10.95
N TYR A 64 0.57 -6.15 10.13
CA TYR A 64 -0.12 -4.94 9.73
C TYR A 64 -1.57 -5.25 9.33
N THR A 65 -2.43 -4.24 9.29
CA THR A 65 -3.81 -4.32 8.78
C THR A 65 -3.96 -3.53 7.50
N ARG A 66 -4.94 -3.92 6.65
CA ARG A 66 -5.26 -3.24 5.38
C ARG A 66 -6.69 -2.72 5.45
N ASN A 67 -6.86 -1.41 5.38
CA ASN A 67 -8.12 -0.74 5.67
C ASN A 67 -8.57 0.06 4.44
N VAL A 68 -9.66 -0.34 3.79
CA VAL A 68 -10.11 0.30 2.55
C VAL A 68 -10.61 1.71 2.86
N VAL A 69 -10.00 2.69 2.20
CA VAL A 69 -10.43 4.09 2.18
C VAL A 69 -11.42 4.28 1.04
N ASP A 70 -11.03 3.85 -0.16
CA ASP A 70 -11.79 4.03 -1.39
C ASP A 70 -11.44 2.92 -2.40
N LYS A 71 -12.42 2.40 -3.14
CA LYS A 71 -12.22 1.40 -4.22
C LYS A 71 -12.15 2.04 -5.62
N GLY A 72 -12.07 3.38 -5.66
CA GLY A 72 -11.99 4.17 -6.88
C GLY A 72 -13.08 3.85 -7.89
N ASN A 73 -12.67 3.84 -9.15
CA ASN A 73 -13.47 3.52 -10.32
C ASN A 73 -13.46 2.01 -10.67
N GLY A 74 -12.98 1.15 -9.76
CA GLY A 74 -12.74 -0.28 -10.02
C GLY A 74 -11.41 -0.60 -10.71
N LYS A 75 -10.58 0.41 -11.01
CA LYS A 75 -9.19 0.28 -11.50
C LYS A 75 -8.15 0.73 -10.47
N SER A 76 -8.57 1.07 -9.26
CA SER A 76 -7.66 1.36 -8.16
C SER A 76 -8.19 0.85 -6.83
N ASN A 77 -7.32 0.77 -5.84
CA ASN A 77 -7.68 0.67 -4.44
C ASN A 77 -6.82 1.63 -3.63
N LEU A 78 -7.45 2.46 -2.82
CA LEU A 78 -6.81 3.32 -1.84
C LEU A 78 -6.97 2.71 -0.45
N LEU A 79 -5.86 2.34 0.18
CA LEU A 79 -5.83 1.65 1.45
C LEU A 79 -5.02 2.43 2.48
N ILE A 80 -5.47 2.43 3.73
CA ILE A 80 -4.62 2.74 4.88
C ILE A 80 -4.08 1.45 5.46
N LEU A 81 -2.76 1.34 5.56
CA LEU A 81 -2.08 0.28 6.27
C LEU A 81 -1.62 0.76 7.64
N VAL A 82 -1.91 -0.03 8.68
CA VAL A 82 -1.47 0.23 10.06
C VAL A 82 -0.46 -0.84 10.45
N TRP A 83 0.77 -0.42 10.70
CA TRP A 83 1.93 -1.29 10.91
C TRP A 83 2.25 -1.42 12.39
N GLY A 84 2.24 -2.66 12.89
CA GLY A 84 2.59 -2.93 14.28
C GLY A 84 4.05 -2.55 14.60
N PRO A 85 4.37 -2.21 15.85
CA PRO A 85 5.74 -1.93 16.27
C PRO A 85 6.69 -3.09 15.98
N GLY A 86 7.83 -2.81 15.35
CA GLY A 86 8.85 -3.80 14.97
C GLY A 86 8.37 -4.85 13.97
N LYS A 87 7.24 -4.64 13.29
CA LYS A 87 6.67 -5.60 12.33
C LYS A 87 7.06 -5.26 10.90
N LYS A 88 7.09 -6.28 10.05
CA LYS A 88 7.36 -6.17 8.62
C LYS A 88 6.38 -6.98 7.78
N SER A 89 6.17 -6.57 6.54
CA SER A 89 5.57 -7.42 5.53
C SER A 89 6.54 -8.52 5.09
N PRO A 90 6.04 -9.61 4.48
CA PRO A 90 6.87 -10.50 3.68
C PRO A 90 7.48 -9.76 2.48
N ILE A 91 8.52 -10.35 1.87
CA ILE A 91 9.00 -9.90 0.57
C ILE A 91 7.94 -10.29 -0.48
N HIS A 92 7.46 -9.34 -1.27
CA HIS A 92 6.35 -9.58 -2.20
C HIS A 92 6.46 -8.75 -3.48
N ASP A 93 5.77 -9.24 -4.51
CA ASP A 93 5.52 -8.50 -5.76
C ASP A 93 4.19 -7.72 -5.70
N HIS A 94 3.92 -6.94 -6.75
CA HIS A 94 2.72 -6.12 -6.89
C HIS A 94 1.72 -6.70 -7.90
N ALA A 95 1.93 -7.93 -8.38
CA ALA A 95 1.05 -8.58 -9.35
C ALA A 95 0.75 -7.70 -10.59
N LYS A 96 1.79 -7.07 -11.14
CA LYS A 96 1.74 -6.11 -12.26
C LYS A 96 0.92 -4.84 -11.97
N ALA A 97 0.76 -4.49 -10.71
CA ALA A 97 0.21 -3.21 -10.29
C ALA A 97 1.31 -2.18 -10.04
N HIS A 98 0.92 -0.93 -10.15
CA HIS A 98 1.64 0.22 -9.64
C HIS A 98 1.21 0.49 -8.20
N CYS A 99 2.15 0.91 -7.36
CA CYS A 99 1.93 1.24 -5.96
C CYS A 99 2.56 2.59 -5.65
N ILE A 100 1.75 3.53 -5.15
CA ILE A 100 2.24 4.75 -4.53
C ILE A 100 1.96 4.64 -3.04
N MET A 101 3.00 4.76 -2.22
CA MET A 101 2.93 4.73 -0.77
C MET A 101 3.31 6.09 -0.21
N LYS A 102 2.49 6.64 0.69
CA LYS A 102 2.83 7.80 1.53
C LYS A 102 2.80 7.42 3.00
N VAL A 103 3.81 7.83 3.77
CA VAL A 103 3.81 7.70 5.24
C VAL A 103 2.93 8.80 5.85
N LEU A 104 1.94 8.41 6.64
CA LEU A 104 1.02 9.32 7.34
C LEU A 104 1.41 9.53 8.82
N LYS A 105 2.09 8.56 9.43
CA LYS A 105 2.54 8.64 10.83
C LYS A 105 3.74 7.73 11.04
N GLY A 106 4.72 8.21 11.80
CA GLY A 106 5.95 7.48 12.11
C GLY A 106 6.88 7.38 10.90
N SER A 107 7.62 6.27 10.79
CA SER A 107 8.50 5.99 9.66
C SER A 107 8.40 4.54 9.22
N LEU A 108 8.73 4.29 7.95
CA LEU A 108 8.72 2.95 7.35
C LEU A 108 10.00 2.73 6.55
N THR A 109 10.65 1.59 6.77
CA THR A 109 11.80 1.17 5.97
C THR A 109 11.35 0.25 4.86
N GLU A 110 11.64 0.64 3.63
CA GLU A 110 11.52 -0.20 2.43
C GLU A 110 12.86 -0.85 2.13
N THR A 111 12.87 -2.18 1.99
CA THR A 111 14.02 -2.92 1.47
C THR A 111 13.61 -3.56 0.14
N ARG A 112 14.30 -3.21 -0.95
CA ARG A 112 14.06 -3.78 -2.29
C ARG A 112 15.09 -4.84 -2.63
N PHE A 113 14.62 -5.86 -3.33
CA PHE A 113 15.40 -6.96 -3.84
C PHE A 113 15.22 -7.04 -5.36
N ALA A 114 16.27 -7.50 -6.04
CA ALA A 114 16.14 -7.90 -7.44
C ALA A 114 15.12 -9.04 -7.55
N THR A 115 14.29 -9.03 -8.59
CA THR A 115 13.38 -10.14 -8.88
C THR A 115 14.23 -11.40 -9.12
N PRO A 116 13.99 -12.49 -8.39
CA PRO A 116 14.81 -13.69 -8.52
C PRO A 116 14.60 -14.34 -9.89
N THR A 117 15.67 -14.87 -10.46
CA THR A 117 15.62 -15.65 -11.70
C THR A 117 15.26 -17.11 -11.39
N ASP A 118 14.84 -17.87 -12.42
CA ASP A 118 14.60 -19.30 -12.27
C ASP A 118 15.83 -20.04 -11.73
N GLU A 119 17.03 -19.63 -12.16
CA GLU A 119 18.30 -20.19 -11.66
C GLU A 119 18.51 -19.90 -10.16
N ASP A 120 18.11 -18.72 -9.68
CA ASP A 120 18.21 -18.38 -8.25
C ASP A 120 17.28 -19.27 -7.42
N VAL A 121 16.06 -19.51 -7.89
CA VAL A 121 15.09 -20.38 -7.23
C VAL A 121 15.54 -21.84 -7.24
N GLU A 122 15.98 -22.36 -8.39
CA GLU A 122 16.44 -23.74 -8.54
C GLU A 122 17.65 -24.06 -7.65
N ASN A 123 18.58 -23.11 -7.54
CA ASN A 123 19.79 -23.25 -6.73
C ASN A 123 19.62 -22.77 -5.28
N GLN A 124 18.41 -22.34 -4.89
CA GLN A 124 18.10 -21.81 -3.55
C GLN A 124 19.05 -20.69 -3.13
N ARG A 125 19.32 -19.75 -4.04
CA ARG A 125 20.19 -18.61 -3.74
C ARG A 125 19.45 -17.58 -2.89
N PRO A 126 20.12 -16.91 -1.95
CA PRO A 126 19.55 -15.77 -1.24
C PRO A 126 19.17 -14.64 -2.19
N MET A 127 18.10 -13.93 -1.86
CA MET A 127 17.65 -12.76 -2.61
C MET A 127 18.69 -11.65 -2.58
N THR A 128 18.90 -10.97 -3.71
CA THR A 128 19.87 -9.88 -3.80
C THR A 128 19.21 -8.56 -3.41
N LYS A 129 19.56 -8.03 -2.23
CA LYS A 129 19.16 -6.67 -1.81
C LYS A 129 19.81 -5.63 -2.72
N ILE A 130 18.98 -4.77 -3.31
CA ILE A 130 19.41 -3.71 -4.23
C ILE A 130 19.24 -2.31 -3.64
N HIS A 131 18.37 -2.16 -2.63
CA HIS A 131 18.05 -0.86 -2.06
C HIS A 131 17.49 -0.99 -0.63
N GLU A 132 17.74 0.02 0.20
CA GLU A 132 17.09 0.17 1.50
C GLU A 132 17.01 1.64 1.88
N ILE A 133 15.80 2.14 2.11
CA ILE A 133 15.53 3.52 2.51
C ILE A 133 14.46 3.53 3.59
N THR A 134 14.63 4.41 4.57
CA THR A 134 13.59 4.77 5.54
C THR A 134 12.90 6.04 5.06
N TYR A 135 11.58 5.96 4.94
CA TYR A 135 10.70 7.09 4.65
C TYR A 135 10.08 7.60 5.94
N GLU A 136 10.19 8.91 6.15
CA GLU A 136 9.61 9.65 7.27
C GLU A 136 8.19 10.13 6.95
N GLU A 137 7.51 10.68 7.96
CA GLU A 137 6.17 11.23 7.81
C GLU A 137 6.08 12.23 6.64
N ASN A 138 5.02 12.09 5.85
CA ASN A 138 4.72 12.82 4.62
C ASN A 138 5.55 12.45 3.38
N GLU A 139 6.60 11.64 3.50
CA GLU A 139 7.36 11.18 2.34
C GLU A 139 6.55 10.16 1.51
N VAL A 140 6.83 10.17 0.20
CA VAL A 140 6.13 9.38 -0.81
C VAL A 140 7.15 8.55 -1.58
N THR A 141 6.80 7.29 -1.85
CA THR A 141 7.55 6.40 -2.72
C THR A 141 6.66 5.71 -3.72
N TYR A 142 7.28 5.18 -4.76
CA TYR A 142 6.65 4.47 -5.86
C TYR A 142 7.32 3.11 -6.06
N MET A 143 6.50 2.10 -6.32
CA MET A 143 6.93 0.74 -6.60
C MET A 143 6.09 0.11 -7.73
N ALA A 144 6.77 -0.68 -8.56
CA ALA A 144 6.18 -1.55 -9.57
C ALA A 144 7.12 -2.74 -9.79
N ASP A 145 6.62 -3.84 -10.38
CA ASP A 145 7.41 -5.06 -10.57
C ASP A 145 8.67 -4.88 -11.46
N THR A 146 8.69 -3.83 -12.28
CA THR A 146 9.87 -3.43 -13.08
C THR A 146 11.03 -2.92 -12.22
N LEU A 147 10.77 -2.55 -10.96
CA LEU A 147 11.74 -2.05 -9.99
C LEU A 147 12.23 -3.13 -9.02
N GLY A 148 11.73 -4.37 -9.16
CA GLY A 148 12.05 -5.51 -8.29
C GLY A 148 10.88 -5.92 -7.41
N VAL A 149 11.20 -6.49 -6.25
CA VAL A 149 10.25 -6.87 -5.19
C VAL A 149 10.70 -6.25 -3.87
N HIS A 150 9.81 -6.11 -2.90
CA HIS A 150 10.17 -5.41 -1.67
C HIS A 150 9.53 -5.96 -0.40
N CYS A 151 10.05 -5.54 0.75
CA CYS A 151 9.34 -5.60 2.02
C CYS A 151 9.32 -4.22 2.67
N ILE A 152 8.29 -3.98 3.48
CA ILE A 152 8.09 -2.74 4.24
C ILE A 152 8.10 -3.10 5.71
N SER A 153 8.82 -2.34 6.52
CA SER A 153 8.92 -2.56 7.96
C SER A 153 8.68 -1.28 8.75
N ASN A 154 8.02 -1.41 9.89
CA ASN A 154 8.00 -0.38 10.92
C ASN A 154 9.17 -0.63 11.88
N PRO A 155 10.23 0.19 11.86
CA PRO A 155 11.40 -0.01 12.70
C PRO A 155 11.15 0.39 14.17
N HIS A 156 10.07 1.11 14.47
CA HIS A 156 9.84 1.63 15.81
C HIS A 156 9.52 0.50 16.80
N PRO A 157 10.16 0.45 17.99
CA PRO A 157 10.00 -0.66 18.92
C PRO A 157 8.64 -0.70 19.61
N THR A 158 7.95 0.43 19.75
CA THR A 158 6.73 0.55 20.57
C THR A 158 5.56 1.28 19.93
N GLU A 159 5.77 1.94 18.78
CA GLU A 159 4.76 2.84 18.19
C GLU A 159 4.31 2.30 16.86
N TYR A 160 3.03 2.52 16.55
CA TYR A 160 2.47 2.17 15.25
C TYR A 160 2.90 3.19 14.20
N ALA A 161 3.19 2.70 13.00
CA ALA A 161 3.32 3.52 11.80
C ALA A 161 2.07 3.39 10.93
N VAL A 162 1.77 4.42 10.14
CA VAL A 162 0.60 4.46 9.26
C VAL A 162 1.02 4.94 7.89
N SER A 163 0.50 4.32 6.85
CA SER A 163 0.73 4.72 5.46
C SER A 163 -0.54 4.60 4.63
N VAL A 164 -0.72 5.49 3.66
CA VAL A 164 -1.72 5.34 2.60
C VAL A 164 -1.05 4.76 1.35
N HIS A 165 -1.75 3.82 0.72
CA HIS A 165 -1.30 3.08 -0.47
C HIS A 165 -2.35 3.22 -1.56
N LEU A 166 -1.94 3.69 -2.74
CA LEU A 166 -2.73 3.65 -3.96
C LEU A 166 -2.19 2.52 -4.85
N TYR A 167 -3.01 1.50 -5.06
CA TYR A 167 -2.72 0.42 -6.00
C TYR A 167 -3.54 0.59 -7.27
N THR A 168 -2.92 0.39 -8.44
CA THR A 168 -3.63 0.40 -9.71
C THR A 168 -2.87 -0.38 -10.79
N PRO A 169 -3.54 -1.32 -11.51
CA PRO A 169 -4.83 -1.92 -11.15
C PRO A 169 -4.78 -2.67 -9.79
N PRO A 170 -5.91 -2.95 -9.12
CA PRO A 170 -5.94 -3.61 -7.81
C PRO A 170 -5.64 -5.13 -7.87
N ASN A 171 -4.71 -5.55 -8.73
CA ASN A 171 -4.46 -6.95 -9.08
C ASN A 171 -4.12 -7.83 -7.86
N ALA A 172 -3.32 -7.33 -6.92
CA ALA A 172 -2.94 -8.11 -5.74
C ALA A 172 -4.15 -8.45 -4.86
N GLU A 173 -5.20 -7.62 -4.87
CA GLU A 173 -6.45 -7.93 -4.18
C GLU A 173 -7.29 -8.96 -4.94
N THR A 174 -7.40 -8.79 -6.26
CA THR A 174 -8.28 -9.61 -7.11
C THR A 174 -7.70 -10.99 -7.41
N TYR A 175 -6.39 -11.06 -7.64
CA TYR A 175 -5.69 -12.27 -8.09
C TYR A 175 -4.77 -12.82 -7.01
N GLY A 176 -4.13 -11.97 -6.22
CA GLY A 176 -3.10 -12.35 -5.26
C GLY A 176 -1.71 -11.88 -5.70
N CYS A 177 -0.71 -12.13 -4.86
CA CYS A 177 0.69 -11.77 -5.10
C CYS A 177 1.61 -12.93 -4.72
N ASN A 178 2.84 -12.92 -5.24
CA ASN A 178 3.87 -13.86 -4.79
C ASN A 178 4.55 -13.34 -3.53
N VAL A 179 4.80 -14.26 -2.60
CA VAL A 179 5.57 -14.00 -1.38
C VAL A 179 6.86 -14.82 -1.43
N PHE A 180 7.99 -14.14 -1.30
CA PHE A 180 9.33 -14.70 -1.47
C PHE A 180 10.00 -14.97 -0.13
N VAL A 181 10.85 -16.00 -0.10
CA VAL A 181 11.71 -16.38 1.02
C VAL A 181 13.10 -15.81 0.77
N GLU A 182 13.56 -14.96 1.68
CA GLU A 182 14.81 -14.21 1.53
C GLU A 182 16.04 -15.11 1.34
N ASP A 183 16.15 -16.21 2.08
CA ASP A 183 17.35 -17.07 2.06
C ASP A 183 17.45 -17.97 0.83
N THR A 184 16.34 -18.23 0.15
CA THR A 184 16.25 -19.29 -0.89
C THR A 184 15.67 -18.81 -2.21
N SER A 185 15.18 -17.57 -2.30
CA SER A 185 14.43 -17.03 -3.44
C SER A 185 13.14 -17.78 -3.80
N SER A 186 12.83 -18.89 -3.11
CA SER A 186 11.59 -19.64 -3.29
C SER A 186 10.40 -18.76 -2.94
N PHE A 187 9.26 -19.04 -3.57
CA PHE A 187 8.06 -18.24 -3.36
C PHE A 187 6.81 -19.10 -3.28
N VAL A 188 5.78 -18.53 -2.65
CA VAL A 188 4.44 -19.09 -2.62
C VAL A 188 3.46 -18.05 -3.14
N PHE A 189 2.49 -18.50 -3.92
CA PHE A 189 1.41 -17.65 -4.36
C PHE A 189 0.42 -17.43 -3.22
N ASN A 190 0.19 -16.18 -2.84
CA ASN A 190 -0.78 -15.79 -1.85
C ASN A 190 -2.03 -15.21 -2.51
N SER A 191 -3.10 -16.01 -2.57
CA SER A 191 -4.42 -15.61 -3.10
C SER A 191 -5.27 -14.80 -2.12
N GLN A 192 -4.81 -14.55 -0.89
CA GLN A 192 -5.61 -13.90 0.16
C GLN A 192 -5.01 -12.56 0.62
N CYS A 193 -5.31 -11.51 -0.12
CA CYS A 193 -5.11 -10.12 0.32
C CYS A 193 -6.39 -9.57 1.00
N LYS A 194 -6.71 -10.10 2.19
CA LYS A 194 -7.97 -9.75 2.88
C LYS A 194 -7.92 -8.37 3.53
N PHE A 195 -9.03 -7.64 3.44
CA PHE A 195 -9.23 -6.38 4.16
C PHE A 195 -9.60 -6.62 5.63
N TYR A 196 -9.10 -5.75 6.50
CA TYR A 196 -9.41 -5.74 7.92
C TYR A 196 -10.62 -4.84 8.23
N SER A 197 -10.75 -3.73 7.51
CA SER A 197 -11.92 -2.84 7.54
C SER A 197 -12.21 -2.30 6.14
N GLU A 198 -13.45 -1.90 5.90
CA GLU A 198 -13.84 -1.13 4.72
C GLU A 198 -14.58 0.15 5.13
N TYR A 199 -14.21 1.28 4.55
CA TYR A 199 -14.87 2.59 4.74
C TYR A 199 -15.03 3.00 6.20
N GLY A 200 -14.05 2.68 7.05
CA GLY A 200 -14.08 2.99 8.48
C GLY A 200 -14.87 2.00 9.33
N VAL A 201 -15.20 0.80 8.80
CA VAL A 201 -15.94 -0.24 9.53
C VAL A 201 -15.21 -1.57 9.43
N LYS A 202 -14.95 -2.25 10.56
CA LYS A 202 -14.32 -3.58 10.56
C LYS A 202 -15.13 -4.59 9.74
N VAL A 203 -14.44 -5.40 8.94
CA VAL A 203 -15.08 -6.50 8.21
C VAL A 203 -15.46 -7.58 9.23
N ASN A 204 -16.76 -7.78 9.44
CA ASN A 204 -17.24 -8.90 10.25
C ASN A 204 -16.97 -10.20 9.48
N LYS A 205 -16.05 -11.02 9.97
CA LYS A 205 -15.94 -12.41 9.51
C LYS A 205 -17.25 -13.11 9.87
N ARG A 206 -18.16 -13.29 8.90
CA ARG A 206 -19.06 -14.44 8.97
C ARG A 206 -18.16 -15.65 8.75
N GLU A 207 -17.91 -16.40 9.82
CA GLU A 207 -17.39 -17.76 9.69
C GLU A 207 -18.36 -18.51 8.77
N HIS A 208 -17.86 -18.94 7.61
CA HIS A 208 -18.50 -19.93 6.74
C HIS A 208 -17.50 -21.06 6.60
#